data_AF-A0A3E0QHG6-F1
#
_entry.id   AF-A0A3E0QHG6-F1
#
_cell.length_a   1.000
_cell.length_b   1.000
_cell.length_c   1.000
_cell.angle_alpha   90.00
_cell.angle_beta   90.00
_cell.angle_gamma   90.00
#
_symmetry.space_group_name_H-M   'P 1'
#
loop_
_entity.id
_entity.type
_entity.pdbx_description
1 polymer ?
#
loop_
_entity_poly.entity_id
_entity_poly.type
_entity_poly.pdbx_seq_one_letter_code
_entity_poly.pdbx_strand_id
1 'polypeptide(L)' 'MSPSVLEFTVFDQNGEYQDIAENDLITKYILQRRGDGTMLDVSQGDYDNVENGTKRFRHSDSTWNSVLDGLK' A
#
# COMPACT_ATOMS: atom_id res chain seq x y z
N MET A 1 7.45 -22.84 4.95
CA MET A 1 6.12 -22.29 5.29
C MET A 1 5.71 -21.38 4.15
N SER A 2 4.46 -21.45 3.71
CA SER A 2 3.92 -20.53 2.70
C SER A 2 3.70 -19.14 3.32
N PRO A 3 3.89 -18.04 2.58
CA PRO A 3 3.59 -16.70 3.05
C PRO A 3 2.11 -16.52 3.38
N SER A 4 1.80 -15.69 4.39
CA SER A 4 0.46 -15.15 4.60
C SER A 4 0.31 -13.89 3.78
N VAL A 5 -0.81 -13.75 3.06
CA VAL A 5 -1.04 -12.63 2.14
C VAL A 5 -2.36 -11.94 2.49
N LEU A 6 -2.35 -10.61 2.50
CA LEU A 6 -3.54 -9.77 2.60
C LEU A 6 -3.50 -8.76 1.46
N GLU A 7 -4.62 -8.59 0.74
CA GLU A 7 -4.75 -7.65 -0.37
C GLU A 7 -6.12 -6.97 -0.27
N PHE A 8 -6.15 -5.64 -0.44
CA PHE A 8 -7.35 -4.82 -0.29
C PHE A 8 -7.20 -3.51 -1.07
N THR A 9 -8.33 -2.87 -1.38
CA THR A 9 -8.35 -1.56 -2.04
C THR A 9 -8.34 -0.42 -1.03
N VAL A 10 -7.79 0.73 -1.44
CA VAL A 10 -7.71 1.96 -0.64
C VAL A 10 -8.20 3.14 -1.47
N PHE A 11 -9.18 3.84 -0.91
CA PHE A 11 -9.72 5.09 -1.43
C PHE A 11 -9.61 6.19 -0.37
N ASP A 12 -9.13 7.38 -0.76
CA ASP A 12 -9.09 8.55 0.13
C ASP A 12 -10.36 9.38 -0.03
N GLN A 13 -11.21 9.37 1.00
CA GLN A 13 -12.46 10.12 1.01
C GLN A 13 -12.28 11.64 0.97
N ASN A 14 -11.07 12.16 1.19
CA ASN A 14 -10.74 13.58 1.10
C ASN A 14 -10.03 13.94 -0.21
N GLY A 15 -9.91 12.98 -1.15
CA GLY A 15 -9.31 13.19 -2.45
C GLY A 15 -10.13 14.14 -3.33
N GLU A 16 -9.45 14.83 -4.25
CA GLU A 16 -10.09 15.68 -5.28
C GLU A 16 -10.56 14.88 -6.51
N TYR A 17 -10.66 13.55 -6.38
CA TYR A 17 -10.99 12.61 -7.44
C TYR A 17 -12.28 11.83 -7.12
N GLN A 18 -12.93 11.30 -8.16
CA GLN A 18 -14.22 10.63 -8.00
C GLN A 18 -14.10 9.31 -7.23
N ASP A 19 -15.10 9.01 -6.39
CA ASP A 19 -15.29 7.72 -5.73
C ASP A 19 -15.85 6.70 -6.74
N ILE A 20 -14.93 6.13 -7.51
CA ILE A 20 -15.16 5.10 -8.52
C ILE A 20 -14.02 4.08 -8.42
N ALA A 21 -14.30 2.83 -8.80
CA ALA A 21 -13.34 1.72 -8.65
C ALA A 21 -12.01 1.97 -9.39
N GLU A 22 -12.02 2.75 -10.47
CA GLU A 22 -10.85 3.14 -11.25
C GLU A 22 -9.88 4.03 -10.47
N ASN A 23 -10.31 4.63 -9.35
CA ASN A 23 -9.48 5.46 -8.48
C ASN A 23 -8.97 4.73 -7.23
N ASP A 24 -9.32 3.47 -7.05
CA ASP A 24 -8.82 2.64 -5.96
C ASP A 24 -7.36 2.26 -6.20
N LEU A 25 -6.54 2.41 -5.15
CA LEU A 25 -5.20 1.81 -5.13
C LEU A 25 -5.29 0.41 -4.53
N ILE A 26 -4.54 -0.54 -5.05
CA ILE A 26 -4.40 -1.86 -4.44
C ILE A 26 -3.24 -1.83 -3.45
N THR A 27 -3.49 -2.25 -2.20
CA THR A 27 -2.47 -2.46 -1.17
C THR A 27 -2.35 -3.94 -0.85
N LYS A 28 -1.12 -4.44 -0.80
CA LYS A 28 -0.81 -5.84 -0.54
C LYS A 28 0.26 -5.97 0.52
N TYR A 29 0.00 -6.82 1.51
CA TYR A 29 0.96 -7.25 2.52
C TYR A 29 1.32 -8.71 2.33
N ILE A 30 2.61 -9.01 2.46
CA ILE A 30 3.12 -10.39 2.48
C ILE A 30 3.91 -10.57 3.78
N LEU A 31 3.46 -11.50 4.62
CA LEU A 31 4.11 -11.86 5.88
C LEU A 31 4.83 -13.19 5.73
N GLN A 32 6.10 -13.21 6.12
CA GLN A 32 6.95 -14.40 6.07
C GLN A 32 7.76 -14.52 7.35
N ARG A 33 7.72 -15.69 8.00
CA ARG A 33 8.63 -15.97 9.11
C ARG A 33 10.08 -16.05 8.59
N ARG A 34 10.99 -15.31 9.21
CA ARG A 34 12.43 -15.28 8.88
C ARG A 34 13.22 -15.42 10.17
N GLY A 35 13.71 -16.63 10.44
CA GLY A 35 14.40 -16.94 11.70
C GLY A 35 13.48 -16.79 12.92
N ASP A 36 13.91 -15.93 13.85
CA ASP A 36 13.18 -15.51 15.05
C ASP A 36 12.22 -14.33 14.78
N GLY A 37 12.30 -13.69 13.61
CA GLY A 37 11.47 -12.55 13.24
C GLY A 37 10.39 -12.85 12.19
N THR A 38 9.65 -11.79 11.86
CA THR A 38 8.69 -11.76 10.75
C THR A 38 9.10 -10.66 9.78
N MET A 39 9.22 -11.01 8.50
CA MET A 39 9.39 -10.06 7.41
C MET A 39 8.01 -9.66 6.91
N LEU A 40 7.74 -8.36 6.90
CA LEU A 40 6.59 -7.74 6.25
C LEU A 40 7.08 -7.06 4.98
N ASP A 41 6.52 -7.47 3.84
CA ASP A 41 6.67 -6.81 2.55
C ASP A 41 5.35 -6.08 2.23
N VAL A 42 5.44 -4.79 1.90
CA VAL A 42 4.31 -3.92 1.60
C VAL A 42 4.46 -3.41 0.17
N SER A 43 3.42 -3.56 -0.62
CA SER A 43 3.28 -2.90 -1.91
C SER A 43 1.95 -2.17 -1.98
N GLN A 44 1.98 -0.98 -2.58
CA GLN A 44 0.78 -0.25 -2.99
C GLN A 44 0.97 0.15 -4.45
N GLY A 45 -0.05 -0.07 -5.28
CA GLY A 45 0.08 0.00 -6.73
C GLY A 45 -1.10 0.64 -7.45
N ASP A 46 -1.09 0.50 -8.77
CA ASP A 46 -2.03 1.09 -9.74
C ASP A 46 -1.93 2.60 -9.95
N TYR A 47 -0.82 3.21 -9.53
CA TYR A 47 -0.57 4.64 -9.75
C TYR A 47 -0.62 5.09 -11.21
N ASP A 48 -0.35 4.21 -12.19
CA ASP A 48 -0.44 4.58 -13.61
C ASP A 48 -1.89 4.67 -14.12
N ASN A 49 -2.84 4.08 -13.40
CA ASN A 49 -4.25 3.97 -13.81
C ASN A 49 -5.17 4.94 -13.07
N VAL A 50 -4.82 5.32 -11.84
CA VAL A 50 -5.65 6.20 -11.01
C VAL A 50 -5.43 7.68 -11.31
N GLU A 51 -6.43 8.52 -11.03
CA GLU A 51 -6.29 9.95 -11.11
C GLU A 51 -5.22 10.47 -10.13
N ASN A 52 -4.41 11.44 -10.58
CA ASN A 52 -3.31 12.02 -9.81
C ASN A 52 -2.26 10.99 -9.35
N GLY A 53 -2.12 9.89 -10.08
CA GLY A 53 -1.18 8.79 -9.83
C GLY A 53 0.20 9.18 -9.31
N THR A 54 0.92 10.02 -10.06
CA THR A 54 2.28 10.46 -9.66
C THR A 54 2.30 11.20 -8.32
N LYS A 55 1.30 12.04 -8.04
CA LYS A 55 1.18 12.77 -6.76
C LYS A 55 0.92 11.79 -5.63
N ARG A 56 0.01 10.84 -5.84
CA ARG A 56 -0.37 9.79 -4.87
C ARG A 56 0.81 8.85 -4.58
N PHE A 57 1.59 8.46 -5.58
CA PHE A 57 2.81 7.66 -5.42
C PHE A 57 3.83 8.36 -4.50
N ARG A 58 4.15 9.64 -4.80
CA ARG A 58 5.12 10.41 -4.00
C ARG A 58 4.68 10.54 -2.54
N HIS A 59 3.39 10.76 -2.31
CA HIS A 59 2.82 10.83 -0.97
C HIS A 59 2.92 9.48 -0.23
N SER A 60 2.56 8.39 -0.93
CA SER A 60 2.58 7.04 -0.37
C SER A 60 3.98 6.58 0.01
N ASP A 61 4.98 6.84 -0.84
CA ASP A 61 6.39 6.49 -0.57
C ASP A 61 6.90 7.11 0.74
N SER A 62 6.65 8.40 0.95
CA SER A 62 7.02 9.06 2.21
C SER A 62 6.25 8.52 3.43
N THR A 63 4.99 8.15 3.24
CA THR A 63 4.11 7.68 4.32
C THR A 63 4.47 6.27 4.76
N TRP A 64 4.68 5.34 3.82
CA TRP A 64 5.05 3.95 4.12
C TRP A 64 6.38 3.86 4.86
N ASN A 65 7.37 4.68 4.50
CA ASN A 65 8.62 4.76 5.24
C ASN A 65 8.38 5.10 6.72
N SER A 66 7.54 6.10 7.00
CA SER A 66 7.19 6.46 8.39
C SER A 66 6.39 5.38 9.13
N VAL A 67 5.47 4.70 8.46
CA VAL A 67 4.67 3.61 9.06
C VAL A 67 5.55 2.42 9.42
N LEU A 68 6.44 2.02 8.51
CA LEU A 68 7.34 0.88 8.72
C LEU A 68 8.34 1.16 9.84
N ASP A 69 8.78 2.40 10.02
CA ASP A 69 9.65 2.76 11.15
C ASP A 69 8.94 2.69 12.50
N GLY A 70 7.63 2.97 12.55
CA GLY A 70 6.83 2.82 13.77
C GLY A 70 6.48 1.38 14.15
N LEU A 71 6.69 0.42 13.25
CA LEU A 71 6.40 -1.01 13.45
C LEU A 71 7.63 -1.83 13.86
N LYS A 72 8.84 -1.25 13.75
CA LYS A 72 10.10 -1.86 14.20
C LYS A 72 10.27 -1.71 15.71
#